data_AF-A0A5J4PXA1-F1
#
_entry.id   AF-A0A5J4PXA1-F1
#
_cell.length_a   1.000
_cell.length_b   1.000
_cell.length_c   1.000
_cell.angle_alpha   90.00
_cell.angle_beta   90.00
_cell.angle_gamma   90.00
#
_symmetry.space_group_name_H-M   'P 1'
#
loop_
_entity.id
_entity.type
_entity.pdbx_description
1 polymer ?
#
loop_
_entity_poly.entity_id
_entity_poly.type
_entity_poly.pdbx_seq_one_letter_code
_entity_poly.pdbx_strand_id
1 'polypeptide(L)'
;RFELVDTMPIHLAMEFVKENTLKYRDALLVRIEDARQRTWFQSSMKSREEERKMLQGVGSVKRDCAIWEAFLTDIHANFELVHPKNSKTKLKAEAFKKLTKWEKRTNEHARDAAMLVFGY
;
A
#
# COMPACT_ATOMS: atom_id res chain seq x y z
N ARG A 1 -17.42 -1.10 5.48
CA ARG A 1 -17.63 -1.00 4.01
C ARG A 1 -16.67 0.06 3.50
N PHE A 2 -16.04 -0.10 2.33
CA PHE A 2 -15.16 0.94 1.79
C PHE A 2 -15.95 2.15 1.30
N GLU A 3 -15.44 3.35 1.59
CA GLU A 3 -15.95 4.61 1.06
C GLU A 3 -15.25 4.97 -0.26
N LEU A 4 -13.94 4.74 -0.33
CA LEU A 4 -13.09 5.01 -1.49
C LEU A 4 -12.07 3.89 -1.69
N VAL A 5 -11.86 3.49 -2.94
CA VAL A 5 -10.79 2.59 -3.37
C VAL A 5 -10.26 3.12 -4.69
N ASP A 6 -9.08 3.75 -4.67
CA ASP A 6 -8.51 4.41 -5.84
C ASP A 6 -6.98 4.46 -5.80
N THR A 7 -6.37 4.91 -6.88
CA THR A 7 -4.95 5.31 -6.97
C THR A 7 -4.85 6.76 -7.39
N MET A 8 -3.90 7.48 -6.82
CA MET A 8 -3.63 8.87 -7.18
C MET A 8 -2.14 9.18 -7.09
N PRO A 9 -1.67 10.27 -7.73
CA PRO A 9 -0.33 10.79 -7.52
C PRO A 9 -0.02 11.01 -6.04
N ILE A 10 1.22 10.76 -5.64
CA ILE A 10 1.64 10.81 -4.23
C ILE A 10 1.36 12.16 -3.55
N HIS A 11 1.52 13.28 -4.26
CA HIS A 11 1.26 14.60 -3.71
C HIS A 11 -0.22 14.81 -3.38
N LEU A 12 -1.14 14.36 -4.24
CA LEU A 12 -2.58 14.40 -3.96
C LEU A 12 -2.96 13.46 -2.82
N ALA A 13 -2.32 12.28 -2.75
CA ALA A 13 -2.53 11.35 -1.64
C ALA A 13 -2.09 11.96 -0.30
N MET A 14 -0.96 12.66 -0.27
CA MET A 14 -0.46 13.32 0.93
C MET A 14 -1.38 14.46 1.38
N GLU A 15 -1.83 15.30 0.46
CA GLU A 15 -2.81 16.36 0.76
C GLU A 15 -4.10 15.77 1.33
N PHE A 16 -4.63 14.73 0.67
CA PHE A 16 -5.84 14.03 1.14
C PHE A 16 -5.65 13.45 2.55
N VAL A 17 -4.54 12.76 2.82
CA VAL A 17 -4.27 12.18 4.14
C VAL A 17 -4.10 13.27 5.19
N LYS A 18 -3.43 14.38 4.87
CA LYS A 18 -3.29 15.53 5.79
C LYS A 18 -4.64 16.11 6.16
N GLU A 19 -5.50 16.38 5.18
CA GLU A 19 -6.84 16.92 5.42
C GLU A 19 -7.69 15.98 6.29
N ASN A 20 -7.64 14.67 6.03
CA ASN A 20 -8.38 13.69 6.82
C ASN A 20 -7.80 13.50 8.23
N THR A 21 -6.48 13.53 8.37
CA THR A 21 -5.81 13.52 9.69
C THR A 21 -6.25 14.74 10.49
N LEU A 22 -6.37 15.90 9.86
CA LEU A 22 -6.91 17.06 10.53
C LEU A 22 -8.39 16.86 10.89
N LYS A 23 -9.22 16.39 9.96
CA LYS A 23 -10.66 16.24 10.19
C LYS A 23 -11.01 15.25 11.29
N TYR A 24 -10.33 14.10 11.33
CA TYR A 24 -10.69 12.97 12.18
C TYR A 24 -9.73 12.77 13.37
N ARG A 25 -8.56 13.41 13.35
CA ARG A 25 -7.55 13.36 14.42
C ARG A 25 -7.28 11.90 14.82
N ASP A 26 -7.40 11.59 16.11
CA ASP A 26 -7.08 10.28 16.67
C ASP A 26 -7.97 9.13 16.18
N ALA A 27 -9.14 9.45 15.60
CA ALA A 27 -10.04 8.45 15.05
C ALA A 27 -9.61 7.92 13.67
N LEU A 28 -8.58 8.50 13.05
CA LEU A 28 -8.03 8.05 11.77
C LEU A 28 -6.72 7.28 11.99
N LEU A 29 -6.67 6.04 11.48
CA LEU A 29 -5.45 5.26 11.37
C LEU A 29 -5.04 5.12 9.90
N VAL A 30 -3.81 5.51 9.58
CA VAL A 30 -3.22 5.33 8.25
C VAL A 30 -2.37 4.06 8.25
N ARG A 31 -2.65 3.11 7.34
CA ARG A 31 -1.86 1.87 7.23
C ARG A 31 -1.12 1.84 5.90
N ILE A 32 0.18 1.56 5.96
CA ILE A 32 1.06 1.52 4.79
C ILE A 32 1.83 0.21 4.78
N GLU A 33 1.89 -0.47 3.63
CA GLU A 33 2.77 -1.62 3.45
C GLU A 33 4.24 -1.17 3.42
N ASP A 34 5.08 -1.73 4.29
CA ASP A 34 6.50 -1.39 4.38
C ASP A 34 7.36 -2.30 3.50
N ALA A 35 7.61 -1.86 2.27
CA ALA A 35 8.45 -2.60 1.32
C ALA A 35 9.91 -2.78 1.79
N ARG A 36 10.38 -2.03 2.79
CA ARG A 36 11.76 -2.13 3.32
C ARG A 36 11.96 -3.40 4.12
N GLN A 37 10.88 -3.92 4.73
CA GLN A 37 10.89 -5.16 5.51
C GLN A 37 10.86 -6.42 4.62
N ARG A 38 10.80 -6.27 3.29
CA ARG A 38 10.80 -7.41 2.37
C ARG A 38 12.18 -8.10 2.37
N THR A 39 12.24 -9.29 2.97
CA THR A 39 13.47 -10.11 3.10
C THR A 39 13.71 -11.08 1.93
N TRP A 40 12.71 -11.34 1.08
CA TRP A 40 12.71 -12.48 0.14
C TRP A 40 13.13 -12.16 -1.31
N PHE A 41 14.26 -11.48 -1.52
CA PHE A 41 14.86 -11.42 -2.87
C PHE A 41 15.56 -12.72 -3.30
N GLN A 42 15.36 -13.81 -2.55
CA GLN A 42 15.93 -15.10 -2.85
C GLN A 42 14.93 -15.96 -3.61
N SER A 43 15.19 -16.14 -4.90
CA SER A 43 14.99 -17.46 -5.47
C SER A 43 16.20 -17.75 -6.32
N SER A 44 17.04 -18.65 -5.83
CA SER A 44 18.08 -19.38 -6.57
C SER A 44 17.55 -20.14 -7.80
N MET A 45 16.29 -19.90 -8.22
CA MET A 45 15.63 -20.50 -9.37
C MET A 45 15.21 -19.48 -10.44
N LYS A 46 15.59 -18.20 -10.34
CA LYS A 46 15.23 -17.17 -11.35
C LYS A 46 16.39 -16.86 -12.28
N SER A 47 16.08 -16.57 -13.55
CA SER A 47 17.09 -16.11 -14.49
C SER A 47 17.63 -14.73 -14.09
N ARG A 48 18.88 -14.44 -14.46
CA ARG A 48 19.50 -13.11 -14.23
C ARG A 48 18.67 -11.94 -14.79
N GLU A 49 17.90 -12.18 -15.85
CA GLU A 49 17.05 -11.15 -16.45
C GLU A 49 15.82 -10.85 -15.59
N GLU A 50 15.19 -11.88 -15.04
CA GLU A 50 14.06 -11.72 -14.11
C GLU A 50 14.49 -11.05 -12.81
N GLU A 51 15.67 -11.41 -12.28
CA GLU A 51 16.25 -10.71 -11.13
C GLU A 51 16.47 -9.23 -11.43
N ARG A 52 17.05 -8.89 -12.59
CA ARG A 52 17.24 -7.49 -12.99
C ARG A 52 15.93 -6.72 -13.08
N LYS A 53 14.89 -7.29 -13.71
CA LYS A 53 13.56 -6.66 -13.80
C LYS A 53 12.93 -6.47 -12.43
N MET A 54 13.13 -7.42 -11.50
CA MET A 54 12.62 -7.31 -10.13
C MET A 54 13.37 -6.29 -9.29
N LEU A 55 14.67 -6.11 -9.53
CA LEU A 55 15.51 -5.12 -8.83
C LEU A 55 15.25 -3.70 -9.34
N GLN A 56 14.85 -3.55 -10.60
CA GLN A 56 14.42 -2.27 -11.16
C GLN A 56 13.18 -1.76 -10.43
N GLY A 57 13.31 -0.60 -9.76
CA GLY A 57 12.23 0.05 -9.02
C GLY A 57 12.20 -0.24 -7.52
N VAL A 58 12.94 -1.23 -7.01
CA VAL A 58 12.97 -1.56 -5.56
C VAL A 58 13.44 -0.37 -4.73
N GLY A 59 14.47 0.33 -5.21
CA GLY A 59 14.98 1.53 -4.54
C GLY A 59 13.94 2.64 -4.49
N SER A 60 13.14 2.80 -5.55
CA SER A 60 12.06 3.81 -5.59
C SER A 60 10.98 3.49 -4.58
N VAL A 61 10.51 2.24 -4.54
CA VAL A 61 9.45 1.84 -3.59
C VAL A 61 9.93 1.98 -2.14
N LYS A 62 11.18 1.61 -1.83
CA LYS A 62 11.75 1.81 -0.49
C LYS A 62 11.87 3.29 -0.11
N ARG A 63 12.20 4.15 -1.08
CA ARG A 63 12.22 5.60 -0.89
C ARG A 63 10.83 6.13 -0.60
N ASP A 64 9.81 5.71 -1.36
CA ASP A 64 8.44 6.15 -1.15
C ASP A 64 7.92 5.76 0.24
N CYS A 65 8.23 4.55 0.74
CA CYS A 65 7.93 4.17 2.12
C CYS A 65 8.55 5.12 3.15
N ALA A 66 9.82 5.50 2.96
CA ALA A 66 10.50 6.44 3.86
C ALA A 66 9.91 7.85 3.79
N ILE A 67 9.52 8.31 2.59
CA ILE A 67 8.85 9.61 2.42
C ILE A 67 7.51 9.60 3.17
N TRP A 68 6.72 8.54 3.05
CA TRP A 68 5.45 8.43 3.78
C TRP A 68 5.63 8.42 5.28
N GLU A 69 6.59 7.65 5.81
CA GLU A 69 6.88 7.61 7.25
C GLU A 69 7.28 8.99 7.78
N ALA A 70 8.19 9.70 7.09
CA ALA A 70 8.59 11.04 7.46
C ALA A 70 7.40 12.01 7.43
N PHE A 71 6.64 12.01 6.33
CA PHE A 71 5.48 12.87 6.17
C PHE A 71 4.41 12.66 7.25
N LEU A 72 4.04 11.41 7.55
CA LEU A 72 3.04 11.09 8.56
C LEU A 72 3.51 11.44 9.97
N THR A 73 4.80 11.27 10.24
CA THR A 73 5.42 11.71 11.50
C THR A 73 5.36 13.23 11.65
N ASP A 74 5.69 13.98 10.60
CA ASP A 74 5.70 15.44 10.59
C ASP A 74 4.31 16.05 10.85
N ILE A 75 3.25 15.42 10.32
CA ILE A 75 1.87 15.87 10.55
C ILE A 75 1.23 15.29 11.82
N HIS A 76 1.99 14.52 12.61
CA HIS A 76 1.53 13.82 13.81
C HIS A 76 0.29 12.93 13.57
N ALA A 77 0.27 12.19 12.46
CA ALA A 77 -0.80 11.23 12.17
C ALA A 77 -0.64 9.95 13.01
N ASN A 78 -1.76 9.28 13.31
CA ASN A 78 -1.71 7.89 13.77
C ASN A 78 -1.51 6.97 12.57
N PHE A 79 -0.42 6.22 12.54
CA PHE A 79 -0.11 5.32 11.42
C PHE A 79 0.57 4.02 11.83
N GLU A 80 0.45 3.02 10.95
CA GLU A 80 1.11 1.72 11.05
C GLU A 80 1.86 1.39 9.77
N LEU A 81 3.10 0.95 9.92
CA LEU A 81 3.91 0.35 8.86
C LEU A 81 3.77 -1.18 8.92
N VAL A 82 3.00 -1.73 8.00
CA VAL A 82 2.60 -3.14 7.98
C VAL A 82 3.62 -3.94 7.18
N HIS A 83 4.13 -5.02 7.76
CA HIS A 83 5.03 -5.93 7.04
C HIS A 83 4.34 -6.51 5.79
N PRO A 84 4.99 -6.53 4.62
CA PRO A 84 4.42 -7.13 3.41
C PRO A 84 4.03 -8.57 3.66
N LYS A 85 2.76 -8.92 3.37
CA LYS A 85 2.31 -10.31 3.52
C LYS A 85 2.81 -11.15 2.34
N ASN A 86 3.20 -12.39 2.63
CA ASN A 86 3.59 -13.36 1.60
C ASN A 86 2.36 -13.91 0.87
N SER A 87 1.69 -13.07 0.09
CA SER A 87 0.60 -13.50 -0.78
C SER A 87 1.17 -13.92 -2.13
N LYS A 88 1.28 -15.24 -2.34
CA LYS A 88 1.67 -15.82 -3.64
C LYS A 88 0.68 -15.47 -4.77
N THR A 89 -0.53 -15.04 -4.44
CA THR A 89 -1.58 -14.74 -5.42
C THR A 89 -2.16 -13.35 -5.15
N LYS A 90 -1.94 -12.43 -6.09
CA LYS A 90 -2.58 -11.11 -6.06
C LYS A 90 -4.10 -11.27 -6.21
N LEU A 91 -4.85 -10.46 -5.47
CA LEU A 91 -6.31 -10.57 -5.48
C LEU A 91 -6.87 -10.03 -6.80
N LYS A 92 -7.57 -10.90 -7.54
CA LYS A 92 -8.24 -10.52 -8.80
C LYS A 92 -9.47 -9.64 -8.51
N ALA A 93 -9.86 -8.80 -9.48
CA ALA A 93 -10.98 -7.88 -9.35
C ALA A 93 -12.30 -8.58 -8.96
N GLU A 94 -12.61 -9.74 -9.56
CA GLU A 94 -13.82 -10.50 -9.25
C GLU A 94 -13.84 -11.03 -7.81
N ALA A 95 -12.68 -11.53 -7.34
CA ALA A 95 -12.55 -12.02 -5.96
C ALA A 95 -12.66 -10.86 -4.97
N PHE A 96 -12.04 -9.72 -5.26
CA PHE A 96 -12.18 -8.49 -4.48
C PHE A 96 -13.64 -8.04 -4.39
N LYS A 97 -14.35 -7.95 -5.52
CA LYS A 97 -15.77 -7.58 -5.54
C LYS A 97 -16.63 -8.52 -4.69
N LYS A 98 -16.42 -9.84 -4.80
CA LYS A 98 -17.18 -10.82 -4.00
C LYS A 98 -16.94 -10.65 -2.50
N LEU A 99 -15.69 -10.41 -2.10
CA LEU A 99 -15.26 -10.29 -0.71
C LEU A 99 -15.70 -8.97 -0.08
N THR A 100 -15.53 -7.86 -0.79
CA THR A 100 -15.67 -6.50 -0.24
C THR A 100 -16.98 -5.83 -0.61
N LYS A 101 -17.74 -6.42 -1.55
CA LYS A 101 -18.93 -5.85 -2.20
C LYS A 101 -18.66 -4.54 -2.94
N TRP A 102 -17.40 -4.29 -3.31
CA TRP A 102 -17.02 -3.12 -4.10
C TRP A 102 -17.32 -3.34 -5.58
N GLU A 103 -18.19 -2.51 -6.15
CA GLU A 103 -18.66 -2.70 -7.54
C GLU A 103 -17.94 -1.82 -8.57
N LYS A 104 -17.23 -0.78 -8.12
CA LYS A 104 -16.49 0.12 -9.02
C LYS A 104 -15.19 -0.55 -9.50
N ARG A 105 -14.66 -0.04 -10.62
CA ARG A 105 -13.38 -0.52 -11.17
C ARG A 105 -12.26 -0.28 -10.17
N THR A 106 -11.28 -1.18 -10.17
CA THR A 106 -10.05 -1.08 -9.37
C THR A 106 -8.87 -1.58 -10.19
N ASN A 107 -7.70 -0.98 -9.97
CA ASN A 107 -6.44 -1.59 -10.39
C ASN A 107 -5.86 -2.43 -9.25
N GLU A 108 -4.72 -3.06 -9.52
CA GLU A 108 -4.06 -3.94 -8.56
C GLU A 108 -3.62 -3.21 -7.29
N HIS A 109 -2.95 -2.07 -7.43
CA HIS A 109 -2.47 -1.28 -6.28
C HIS A 109 -3.61 -0.80 -5.38
N ALA A 110 -4.73 -0.35 -5.95
CA ALA A 110 -5.90 0.05 -5.18
C ALA A 110 -6.48 -1.11 -4.36
N ARG A 111 -6.50 -2.33 -4.94
CA ARG A 111 -6.94 -3.53 -4.22
C ARG A 111 -5.97 -3.90 -3.10
N ASP A 112 -4.67 -3.89 -3.37
CA ASP A 112 -3.66 -4.22 -2.36
C ASP A 112 -3.74 -3.24 -1.18
N ALA A 113 -3.86 -1.94 -1.44
CA ALA A 113 -4.08 -0.92 -0.41
C ALA A 113 -5.38 -1.14 0.38
N ALA A 114 -6.50 -1.40 -0.31
CA ALA A 114 -7.77 -1.68 0.35
C ALA A 114 -7.70 -2.93 1.25
N MET A 115 -6.94 -3.95 0.85
CA MET A 115 -6.76 -5.16 1.63
C MET A 115 -5.88 -4.98 2.88
N LEU A 116 -5.12 -3.89 3.01
CA LEU A 116 -4.40 -3.56 4.25
C LEU A 116 -5.34 -3.18 5.40
N VAL A 117 -6.48 -2.58 5.06
CA VAL A 117 -7.48 -2.11 6.04
C VAL A 117 -8.74 -2.98 6.06
N PHE A 118 -8.85 -3.96 5.17
CA PHE A 118 -9.99 -4.87 5.16
C PHE A 118 -9.98 -5.82 6.38
N GLY A 119 -11.00 -5.71 7.24
CA GLY A 119 -11.15 -6.56 8.42
C GLY A 119 -10.30 -6.12 9.62
N TYR A 120 -9.72 -4.92 9.56
CA TYR A 120 -9.24 -4.17 10.72
C TYR A 120 -10.42 -3.40 11.32
#